data_AF-A0A6V7LPP1-F1
#
_entry.id   AF-A0A6V7LPP1-F1
#
_cell.length_a   1.000
_cell.length_b   1.000
_cell.length_c   1.000
_cell.angle_alpha   90.00
_cell.angle_beta   90.00
_cell.angle_gamma   90.00
#
_symmetry.space_group_name_H-M   'P 1'
#
loop_
_entity.id
_entity.type
_entity.pdbx_description
1 polymer ?
#
loop_
_entity_poly.entity_id
_entity_poly.type
_entity_poly.pdbx_seq_one_letter_code
_entity_poly.pdbx_strand_id
1 'polypeptide(L)' 'ALEYLVPNDQLHRGLLVINSYRQLVGPQKLTDKDMRLARILAWCAEI' A
#
# COMPACT_ATOMS: atom_id res chain seq x y z
N ALA A 1 -18.70 0.78 -8.70
CA ALA A 1 -18.44 1.99 -7.89
C ALA A 1 -16.94 2.25 -7.73
N LEU A 2 -16.13 1.27 -7.31
CA LEU A 2 -14.67 1.44 -7.17
C LEU A 2 -13.93 1.72 -8.50
N GLU A 3 -14.28 1.05 -9.60
CA GLU A 3 -13.56 1.21 -10.88
C GLU A 3 -13.63 2.61 -11.50
N TYR A 4 -14.56 3.47 -11.04
CA TYR A 4 -14.72 4.85 -11.53
C TYR A 4 -13.99 5.88 -10.65
N LEU A 5 -13.71 5.54 -9.38
CA LEU A 5 -13.02 6.39 -8.39
C LEU A 5 -11.54 6.02 -8.18
N VAL A 6 -11.11 4.89 -8.73
CA VAL A 6 -9.72 4.44 -8.78
C VAL A 6 -9.03 4.85 -10.12
N PRO A 7 -9.48 5.85 -10.90
CA PRO A 7 -9.02 5.99 -12.27
C PRO A 7 -7.57 6.45 -12.29
N ASN A 8 -6.78 5.79 -13.12
CA ASN A 8 -5.95 6.43 -14.16
C ASN A 8 -4.85 7.43 -13.74
N ASP A 9 -4.68 7.74 -12.45
CA ASP A 9 -3.70 8.69 -11.96
C ASP A 9 -3.05 8.18 -10.66
N GLN A 10 -1.85 8.67 -10.42
CA GLN A 10 -0.80 8.03 -9.64
C GLN A 10 -1.23 7.67 -8.20
N LEU A 11 -1.07 6.38 -7.84
CA LEU A 11 -1.29 5.82 -6.49
C LEU A 11 -0.21 6.26 -5.48
N HIS A 12 0.04 7.56 -5.36
CA HIS A 12 1.12 8.10 -4.53
C HIS A 12 0.92 7.77 -3.04
N ARG A 13 -0.32 7.75 -2.56
CA ARG A 13 -0.63 7.50 -1.14
C ARG A 13 -0.46 6.03 -0.80
N GLY A 14 -0.93 5.14 -1.66
CA GLY A 14 -0.76 3.71 -1.52
C GLY A 14 0.70 3.29 -1.59
N LEU A 15 1.47 3.87 -2.53
CA LEU A 15 2.92 3.65 -2.61
C LEU A 15 3.66 4.20 -1.39
N LEU A 16 3.25 5.36 -0.87
CA LEU A 16 3.82 5.92 0.36
C LEU A 16 3.63 4.98 1.55
N VAL A 17 2.44 4.38 1.72
CA VAL A 17 2.16 3.42 2.80
C VAL A 17 3.07 2.21 2.71
N ILE A 18 3.20 1.61 1.52
CA ILE A 18 4.04 0.43 1.31
C ILE A 18 5.52 0.75 1.53
N ASN A 19 6.00 1.89 1.00
CA ASN A 19 7.39 2.30 1.16
C ASN A 19 7.74 2.64 2.62
N SER A 20 6.84 3.35 3.31
CA SER A 20 7.03 3.67 4.73
C SER A 20 7.07 2.39 5.57
N TYR A 21 6.16 1.45 5.32
CA TYR A 21 6.16 0.15 6.00
C TYR A 21 7.48 -0.60 5.78
N ARG A 22 7.97 -0.63 4.54
CA ARG A 22 9.23 -1.30 4.19
C ARG A 22 10.45 -0.67 4.85
N GLN A 23 10.50 0.66 4.95
CA GLN A 23 11.59 1.39 5.60
C GLN A 23 11.58 1.22 7.12
N LEU A 24 10.40 1.23 7.75
CA LEU A 24 10.26 1.13 9.21
C LEU A 24 10.53 -0.27 9.75
N VAL A 25 10.06 -1.31 9.05
CA VAL A 25 10.21 -2.71 9.51
C VAL A 25 11.60 -3.27 9.19
N GLY A 26 12.21 -2.79 8.12
CA GLY A 26 13.49 -3.28 7.61
C GLY A 26 13.36 -4.62 6.88
N PRO A 27 14.21 -4.88 5.85
CA PRO A 27 14.02 -5.98 4.90
C PRO A 27 14.09 -7.39 5.52
N GLN A 28 14.72 -7.55 6.69
CA GLN A 28 14.89 -8.85 7.36
C GLN A 28 13.62 -9.34 8.05
N LYS A 29 12.67 -8.45 8.34
CA LYS A 29 11.42 -8.76 9.04
C LYS A 29 10.18 -8.68 8.16
N LEU A 30 10.33 -8.35 6.87
CA LEU A 30 9.22 -8.35 5.93
C LEU A 30 8.79 -9.78 5.61
N THR A 31 7.54 -10.12 5.95
CA THR A 31 6.89 -11.35 5.50
C THR A 31 5.88 -11.07 4.40
N ASP A 32 5.56 -12.08 3.59
CA ASP A 32 4.54 -11.96 2.54
C ASP A 32 3.15 -11.63 3.09
N LYS A 33 2.83 -12.12 4.30
CA LYS A 33 1.57 -11.83 4.99
C LYS A 33 1.47 -10.35 5.34
N ASP A 34 2.55 -9.79 5.87
CA ASP A 34 2.61 -8.39 6.25
C ASP A 34 2.53 -7.46 5.03
N MET A 35 3.20 -7.82 3.93
CA MET A 35 3.10 -7.09 2.66
C MET A 35 1.72 -7.19 2.02
N ARG A 36 0.98 -8.28 2.25
CA ARG A 36 -0.43 -8.38 1.83
C ARG A 36 -1.30 -7.41 2.64
N LEU A 37 -1.10 -7.32 3.95
CA LEU A 37 -1.82 -6.37 4.81
C LEU A 37 -1.47 -4.92 4.46
N ALA A 38 -0.19 -4.62 4.24
CA ALA A 38 0.26 -3.29 3.82
C ALA A 38 -0.37 -2.85 2.50
N ARG A 39 -0.54 -3.77 1.53
CA ARG A 39 -1.26 -3.49 0.27
C ARG A 39 -2.74 -3.23 0.49
N ILE A 40 -3.39 -3.98 1.38
CA ILE A 40 -4.81 -3.73 1.72
C ILE A 40 -4.95 -2.34 2.37
N LEU A 41 -4.06 -1.99 3.31
CA LEU A 41 -4.04 -0.65 3.92
C LEU A 41 -3.77 0.46 2.91
N ALA A 42 -2.86 0.22 1.96
CA ALA A 42 -2.59 1.13 0.86
C ALA A 42 -3.85 1.38 0.02
N TRP A 43 -4.60 0.32 -0.30
CA TRP A 43 -5.90 0.44 -0.98
C TRP A 43 -6.94 1.19 -0.14
N CYS A 44 -6.98 0.98 1.17
CA CYS A 44 -7.88 1.74 2.05
C CYS A 44 -7.53 3.23 2.13
N ALA A 45 -6.27 3.61 1.92
CA ALA A 45 -5.82 5.01 1.94
C ALA A 45 -6.05 5.74 0.61
N GLU A 46 -6.34 5.01 -0.47
CA GLU A 46 -6.64 5.53 -1.81
C GLU A 46 -8.16 5.66 -2.06
N ILE A 47 -8.99 5.13 -1.17
CA ILE A 47 -10.47 5.28 -1.17
C ILE A 47 -10.83 6.53 -0.39
#